data_AF-A0A3A5UL59-F1
#
_entry.id   AF-A0A3A5UL59-F1
#
_cell.length_a   1.000
_cell.length_b   1.000
_cell.length_c   1.000
_cell.angle_alpha   90.00
_cell.angle_beta   90.00
_cell.angle_gamma   90.00
#
_symmetry.space_group_name_H-M   'P 1'
#
loop_
_entity.id
_entity.type
_entity.pdbx_description
1 polymer ?
#
loop_
_entity_poly.entity_id
_entity_poly.type
_entity_poly.pdbx_seq_one_letter_code
_entity_poly.pdbx_strand_id
1 'polypeptide(L)' 'MPSVLIIPMSFRVCIACHGIRVYPYVGFMTGQRFQCQDCLELMVIPLEFENETDYRDYLSIVKGSDE' A
#
# COMPACT_ATOMS: atom_id res chain seq x y z
N MET A 1 -21.29 -8.72 24.97
CA MET A 1 -20.65 -9.23 23.75
C MET A 1 -19.96 -8.04 23.11
N PRO A 2 -18.63 -7.95 23.09
CA PRO A 2 -17.96 -6.82 22.48
C PRO A 2 -18.15 -6.94 20.96
N SER A 3 -18.86 -5.96 20.38
CA SER A 3 -19.00 -5.82 18.95
C SER A 3 -17.60 -5.75 18.35
N VAL A 4 -17.20 -6.81 17.64
CA VAL A 4 -16.01 -6.80 16.79
C VAL A 4 -16.28 -5.76 15.71
N LEU A 5 -15.74 -4.57 15.91
CA LEU A 5 -15.72 -3.54 14.88
C LEU A 5 -14.90 -4.14 13.73
N ILE A 6 -15.56 -4.60 12.68
CA ILE A 6 -14.93 -4.99 11.41
C ILE A 6 -14.45 -3.67 10.81
N ILE A 7 -13.29 -3.20 11.27
CA ILE A 7 -12.57 -2.11 10.61
C ILE A 7 -12.24 -2.68 9.23
N PRO A 8 -12.71 -2.10 8.11
CA PRO A 8 -12.19 -2.49 6.81
C PRO A 8 -10.69 -2.28 6.89
N MET A 9 -9.92 -3.38 6.83
CA MET A 9 -8.48 -3.32 6.99
C MET A 9 -7.91 -2.73 5.71
N SER A 10 -7.94 -1.39 5.59
CA SER A 10 -7.29 -0.72 4.49
C SER A 10 -5.80 -1.04 4.54
N PHE A 11 -5.25 -1.43 3.41
CA PHE A 11 -3.85 -1.82 3.28
C PHE A 11 -3.16 -0.93 2.26
N ARG A 12 -1.85 -0.76 2.45
CA ARG A 12 -1.02 0.15 1.68
C ARG A 12 -0.18 -0.62 0.69
N VAL A 13 -0.10 -0.08 -0.51
CA VAL A 13 0.63 -0.64 -1.64
C VAL A 13 1.68 0.35 -2.11
N CYS A 14 2.85 -0.17 -2.44
CA CYS A 14 3.95 0.59 -2.98
C CYS A 14 3.60 1.11 -4.38
N ILE A 15 3.77 2.41 -4.61
CA ILE A 15 3.54 3.01 -5.93
C ILE A 15 4.57 2.59 -6.99
N ALA A 16 5.76 2.14 -6.58
CA ALA A 16 6.84 1.79 -7.50
C ALA A 16 6.83 0.32 -7.89
N CYS A 17 6.66 -0.59 -6.93
CA CYS A 17 6.69 -2.04 -7.18
C CYS A 17 5.33 -2.73 -7.03
N HIS A 18 4.29 -2.00 -6.63
CA HIS A 18 2.94 -2.53 -6.40
C HIS A 18 2.85 -3.63 -5.32
N GLY A 19 3.87 -3.73 -4.46
CA GLY A 19 3.93 -4.64 -3.33
C GLY A 19 3.16 -4.13 -2.10
N ILE A 20 2.57 -5.06 -1.34
CA ILE A 20 1.75 -4.77 -0.13
C ILE A 20 2.58 -4.54 1.14
N ARG A 21 3.88 -4.85 1.12
CA ARG A 21 4.76 -4.77 2.30
C ARG A 21 5.28 -3.35 2.49
N VAL A 22 4.38 -2.45 2.89
CA VAL A 22 4.67 -1.02 3.11
C VAL A 22 4.51 -0.67 4.58
N TYR A 23 5.55 -0.08 5.17
CA TYR A 23 5.60 0.29 6.59
C TYR A 23 5.86 1.77 6.77
N PRO A 24 5.39 2.40 7.86
CA PRO A 24 5.78 3.77 8.20
C PRO A 24 7.30 3.88 8.33
N TYR A 25 7.87 4.89 7.71
CA TYR A 25 9.29 5.19 7.80
C TYR A 25 9.58 5.93 9.10
N VAL A 26 10.46 5.35 9.94
CA VAL A 26 10.80 5.85 11.28
C VAL A 26 12.14 6.58 11.34
N GLY A 27 12.63 7.10 10.21
CA GLY A 27 13.89 7.84 10.16
C GLY A 27 13.78 9.30 10.60
N PHE A 28 14.91 10.01 10.58
CA PHE A 28 15.04 11.41 11.00
C PHE A 28 14.35 12.43 10.07
N MET A 29 13.85 11.99 8.91
CA MET A 29 13.16 12.86 7.96
C MET A 29 11.80 13.27 8.54
N THR A 30 11.50 14.58 8.54
CA THR A 30 10.19 15.09 8.99
C THR A 30 9.08 14.72 8.00
N GLY A 31 7.89 14.42 8.53
CA GLY A 31 6.69 14.05 7.76
C GLY A 31 6.32 12.57 7.85
N GLN A 32 5.04 12.27 7.66
CA GLN A 32 4.58 10.88 7.53
C GLN A 32 5.08 10.34 6.19
N ARG A 33 6.03 9.41 6.25
CA ARG A 33 6.61 8.74 5.09
C ARG A 33 6.41 7.25 5.26
N PHE A 34 6.47 6.53 4.16
CA PHE A 34 6.34 5.09 4.11
C PHE A 34 7.51 4.51 3.33
N GLN A 35 7.97 3.34 3.74
CA GLN A 35 9.02 2.60 3.07
C GLN A 35 8.47 1.24 2.61
N CYS A 36 8.74 0.89 1.36
CA CYS A 36 8.46 -0.46 0.87
C CYS A 36 9.58 -1.41 1.27
N GLN A 37 9.24 -2.58 1.80
CA GLN A 37 10.21 -3.62 2.13
C GLN A 37 10.78 -4.32 0.89
N ASP A 38 10.05 -4.32 -0.22
CA ASP A 38 10.42 -5.07 -1.43
C ASP A 38 11.44 -4.33 -2.29
N CYS A 39 11.22 -3.03 -2.52
CA CYS A 39 12.07 -2.20 -3.38
C CYS A 39 12.80 -1.08 -2.63
N LEU A 40 12.62 -0.96 -1.32
CA LEU A 40 13.20 0.07 -0.45
C LEU A 40 12.80 1.52 -0.79
N GLU A 41 11.84 1.71 -1.69
CA GLU A 41 11.33 3.02 -2.10
C GLU A 41 10.70 3.77 -0.92
N LEU A 42 11.08 5.04 -0.76
CA LEU A 42 10.52 5.96 0.22
C LEU A 42 9.42 6.81 -0.42
N MET A 43 8.18 6.61 0.00
CA MET A 43 7.02 7.30 -0.55
C MET A 43 6.31 8.15 0.52
N VAL A 44 5.79 9.30 0.09
CA VAL A 44 4.97 10.17 0.97
C VAL A 44 3.50 9.78 0.92
N ILE A 45 3.03 9.29 -0.23
CA ILE A 45 1.64 8.88 -0.46
C ILE A 45 1.66 7.44 -1.01
N PRO A 46 1.38 6.43 -0.18
CA PRO A 46 1.15 5.07 -0.66
C PRO A 46 -0.25 4.95 -1.27
N LEU A 47 -0.42 3.97 -2.15
CA LEU A 47 -1.76 3.61 -2.62
C LEU A 47 -2.47 2.89 -1.50
N GLU A 48 -3.71 3.27 -1.19
CA GLU A 48 -4.50 2.64 -0.14
C GLU A 48 -5.71 1.96 -0.77
N PHE A 49 -5.91 0.69 -0.42
CA PHE A 49 -7.01 -0.13 -0.90
C PHE A 49 -7.80 -0.64 0.29
N GLU A 50 -9.12 -0.64 0.17
CA GLU A 50 -10.02 -1.18 1.19
C GLU A 50 -10.20 -2.70 1.04
N ASN A 51 -10.14 -3.20 -0.20
CA ASN A 51 -10.47 -4.57 -0.56
C ASN A 51 -9.42 -5.21 -1.48
N GLU A 52 -9.26 -6.54 -1.42
CA GLU A 52 -8.36 -7.25 -2.34
C GLU A 52 -8.83 -7.16 -3.80
N THR A 53 -10.14 -7.17 -4.05
CA THR A 53 -10.71 -7.09 -5.40
C THR A 53 -10.23 -5.84 -6.14
N ASP A 54 -10.33 -4.68 -5.50
CA ASP A 54 -9.92 -3.39 -6.08
C ASP A 54 -8.41 -3.37 -6.40
N TYR A 55 -7.60 -4.00 -5.53
CA TYR A 55 -6.17 -4.16 -5.76
C TYR A 55 -5.85 -5.10 -6.93
N ARG A 56 -6.59 -6.21 -7.07
CA ARG A 56 -6.42 -7.15 -8.20
C ARG A 56 -6.79 -6.50 -9.52
N ASP A 57 -7.88 -5.76 -9.54
CA ASP A 57 -8.33 -5.01 -10.72
C ASP A 57 -7.27 -3.97 -11.11
N TYR A 58 -6.76 -3.20 -10.13
CA TYR A 58 -5.65 -2.28 -10.34
C TYR A 58 -4.41 -2.97 -10.93
N LEU A 59 -3.98 -4.12 -10.37
CA LEU A 59 -2.83 -4.86 -10.88
C LEU A 59 -3.04 -5.35 -12.32
N SER A 60 -4.27 -5.73 -12.68
CA SER A 60 -4.58 -6.16 -14.05
C SER A 60 -4.41 -5.03 -15.07
N ILE A 61 -4.79 -3.80 -14.69
CA ILE A 61 -4.66 -2.61 -15.53
C ILE A 61 -3.18 -2.23 -15.69
N VAL A 62 -2.43 -2.23 -14.58
CA VAL A 62 -1.01 -1.83 -14.57
C VAL A 62 -0.12 -2.84 -15.29
N LYS A 63 -0.38 -4.14 -15.16
CA LYS A 63 0.41 -5.17 -15.87
C LYS A 63 0.02 -5.29 -17.35
N GLY A 64 -1.18 -4.86 -17.72
CA GLY A 64 -1.67 -4.86 -19.10
C GLY A 64 -1.22 -3.64 -19.93
N SER A 65 -0.51 -2.67 -19.33
CA SER A 65 0.01 -1.49 -20.02
C SER A 65 1.46 -1.63 -20.54
N ASP A 66 2.08 -2.81 -20.37
CA ASP A 66 3.44 -3.11 -20.85
C ASP A 66 3.46 -3.78 -22.26
N GLU A 67 2.35 -3.73 -23.01
CA GLU A 67 2.22 -4.23 -24.40
C GLU A 67 2.19 -3.10 -25.45
#